data_AF-A0A328PT08-F1
#
_entry.id   AF-A0A328PT08-F1
#
_cell.length_a   1.000
_cell.length_b   1.000
_cell.length_c   1.000
_cell.angle_alpha   90.00
_cell.angle_beta   90.00
_cell.angle_gamma   90.00
#
_symmetry.space_group_name_H-M   'P 1'
#
loop_
_entity.id
_entity.type
_entity.pdbx_description
1 polymer ?
#
loop_
_entity_poly.entity_id
_entity_poly.type
_entity_poly.pdbx_seq_one_letter_code
_entity_poly.pdbx_strand_id
1 'polypeptide(L)'
;MLFYNILFSEEGNFKEIKNISYSNEETLIITEVISPLVLKKSKPFLIGYFIVEEDNKDISGIMRHLIIKESLGKRIELNYTDNISNGVREIYGDFVELVSKYIGLRRVISSFNDLILEDEINNNFSFWLEDIVKDVAMDKREILAQRVTKFVNLYLIKVYEGIYKRNIHLLKKYESEITFKILETSMLQKIY
;
A
#
# COMPACT_ATOMS: atom_id res chain seq x y z
N MET A 1 -5.98 8.87 11.45
CA MET A 1 -5.70 7.43 11.32
C MET A 1 -5.32 6.87 12.67
N LEU A 2 -5.71 5.65 12.96
CA LEU A 2 -5.37 4.96 14.20
C LEU A 2 -4.66 3.64 13.86
N PHE A 3 -3.56 3.36 14.56
CA PHE A 3 -2.79 2.13 14.38
C PHE A 3 -3.01 1.21 15.58
N TYR A 4 -3.29 -0.05 15.29
CA TYR A 4 -3.45 -1.12 16.26
C TYR A 4 -2.43 -2.20 15.95
N ASN A 5 -1.70 -2.64 16.98
CA ASN A 5 -0.69 -3.67 16.83
C ASN A 5 -0.99 -4.77 17.85
N ILE A 6 -1.29 -5.96 17.38
CA ILE A 6 -1.67 -7.08 18.24
C ILE A 6 -0.70 -8.22 18.00
N LEU A 7 -0.05 -8.67 19.07
CA LEU A 7 0.83 -9.84 19.02
C LEU A 7 0.10 -11.05 19.57
N PHE A 8 0.18 -12.16 18.84
CA PHE A 8 -0.30 -13.46 19.23
C PHE A 8 0.87 -14.41 19.45
N SER A 9 0.78 -15.22 20.50
CA SER A 9 1.57 -16.44 20.61
C SER A 9 0.91 -17.57 19.82
N GLU A 10 1.67 -18.64 19.56
CA GLU A 10 1.15 -19.84 18.90
C GLU A 10 0.00 -20.52 19.66
N GLU A 11 -0.13 -20.24 20.97
CA GLU A 11 -1.19 -20.79 21.82
C GLU A 11 -2.47 -19.93 21.81
N GLY A 12 -2.49 -18.85 21.03
CA GLY A 12 -3.63 -17.94 20.92
C GLY A 12 -3.71 -16.86 22.00
N ASN A 13 -2.72 -16.77 22.90
CA ASN A 13 -2.62 -15.64 23.83
C ASN A 13 -2.25 -14.38 23.06
N PHE A 14 -2.93 -13.27 23.31
CA PHE A 14 -2.67 -12.02 22.61
C PHE A 14 -2.40 -10.84 23.54
N LYS A 15 -1.71 -9.84 22.99
CA LYS A 15 -1.51 -8.55 23.63
C LYS A 15 -1.50 -7.44 22.58
N GLU A 16 -2.28 -6.39 22.83
CA GLU A 16 -2.15 -5.13 22.12
C GLU A 16 -0.88 -4.39 22.58
N ILE A 17 -0.10 -3.91 21.62
CA ILE A 17 1.15 -3.19 21.82
C ILE A 17 0.97 -1.75 21.33
N LYS A 18 1.24 -0.80 22.22
CA LYS A 18 1.07 0.63 21.93
C LYS A 18 2.40 1.30 21.56
N ASN A 19 3.48 0.87 22.20
CA ASN A 19 4.82 1.42 22.02
C ASN A 19 5.64 0.49 21.14
N ILE A 20 5.54 0.74 19.84
CA ILE A 20 6.34 0.11 18.80
C ILE A 20 7.23 1.16 18.16
N SER A 21 8.50 0.81 17.96
CA SER A 21 9.38 1.54 17.05
C SER A 21 9.96 0.58 16.02
N TYR A 22 10.40 1.13 14.90
CA TYR A 22 11.02 0.38 13.82
C TYR A 22 12.50 0.73 13.84
N SER A 23 13.37 -0.27 14.04
CA SER A 23 14.82 -0.05 13.95
C SER A 23 15.27 0.08 12.51
N ASN A 24 14.64 -0.71 11.64
CA ASN A 24 14.80 -0.73 10.21
C ASN A 24 13.54 -1.36 9.60
N GLU A 25 13.59 -1.73 8.33
CA GLU A 25 12.42 -2.21 7.59
C GLU A 25 12.00 -3.63 7.97
N GLU A 26 12.93 -4.41 8.51
CA GLU A 26 12.80 -5.81 8.91
C GLU A 26 12.65 -5.97 10.43
N THR A 27 13.10 -4.98 11.19
CA THR A 27 13.24 -5.07 12.64
C THR A 27 12.30 -4.12 13.36
N LEU A 28 11.46 -4.71 14.21
CA LEU A 28 10.51 -4.06 15.09
C LEU A 28 11.02 -4.12 16.53
N ILE A 29 10.99 -2.99 17.24
CA ILE A 29 11.36 -2.88 18.65
C ILE A 29 10.11 -2.57 19.45
N ILE A 30 9.91 -3.34 20.52
CA ILE A 30 8.84 -3.12 21.50
C ILE A 30 9.46 -2.71 22.82
N THR A 31 8.97 -1.63 23.41
CA THR A 31 9.43 -1.08 24.69
C THR A 31 8.32 -1.17 25.74
N GLU A 32 7.71 -2.34 25.86
CA GLU A 32 6.65 -2.62 26.82
C GLU A 32 6.89 -3.94 27.57
N VAL A 33 6.31 -4.05 28.76
CA VAL A 33 6.28 -5.32 29.50
C VAL A 33 5.29 -6.26 28.82
N ILE A 34 5.78 -7.25 28.09
CA ILE A 34 4.93 -8.30 27.51
C ILE A 34 4.83 -9.48 28.49
N SER A 35 3.63 -10.04 28.63
CA SER A 35 3.39 -11.19 29.51
C SER A 35 4.23 -12.40 29.10
N PRO A 36 4.78 -13.17 30.06
CA PRO A 36 5.42 -14.46 29.77
C PRO A 36 4.53 -15.48 29.05
N LEU A 37 3.21 -15.32 29.12
CA LEU A 37 2.24 -16.15 28.39
C LEU A 37 2.27 -15.90 26.86
N VAL A 38 2.71 -14.71 26.47
CA VAL A 38 2.93 -14.33 25.07
C VAL A 38 4.38 -14.62 24.69
N LEU A 39 5.34 -14.31 25.56
CA LEU A 39 6.78 -14.55 25.38
C LEU A 39 7.25 -15.84 26.07
N LYS A 40 6.78 -17.00 25.63
CA LYS A 40 7.32 -18.26 26.16
C LYS A 40 8.79 -18.39 25.76
N LYS A 41 9.67 -18.55 26.76
CA LYS A 41 11.13 -18.70 26.59
C LYS A 41 11.57 -19.80 25.61
N SER A 42 10.72 -20.78 25.35
CA SER A 42 11.03 -21.94 24.51
C SER A 42 10.70 -21.76 23.03
N LYS A 43 10.05 -20.65 22.60
CA LYS A 43 9.66 -20.43 21.21
C LYS A 43 9.91 -18.98 20.79
N PRO A 44 10.72 -18.73 19.74
CA PRO A 44 11.03 -17.38 19.30
C PRO A 44 9.97 -16.78 18.35
N PHE A 45 8.89 -17.49 18.04
CA PHE A 45 7.93 -17.07 17.00
C PHE A 45 6.68 -16.41 17.58
N LEU A 46 6.26 -15.30 16.95
CA LEU A 46 5.02 -14.57 17.21
C LEU A 46 4.32 -14.27 15.90
N ILE A 47 2.99 -14.11 15.95
CA ILE A 47 2.19 -13.60 14.83
C ILE A 47 1.75 -12.18 15.19
N GLY A 48 2.14 -11.20 14.37
CA GLY A 48 1.73 -9.82 14.53
C GLY A 48 0.60 -9.46 13.56
N TYR A 49 -0.49 -8.91 14.09
CA TYR A 49 -1.53 -8.28 13.30
C TYR A 49 -1.38 -6.76 13.45
N PHE A 50 -1.03 -6.11 12.35
CA PHE A 50 -0.85 -4.66 12.26
C PHE A 50 -2.01 -4.09 11.47
N ILE A 51 -2.82 -3.26 12.10
CA ILE A 51 -4.06 -2.76 11.55
C ILE A 51 -4.01 -1.23 11.59
N VAL A 52 -4.44 -0.59 10.50
CA VAL A 52 -4.66 0.84 10.41
C VAL A 52 -6.12 1.10 10.08
N GLU A 53 -6.75 1.93 10.90
CA GLU A 53 -8.06 2.52 10.62
C GLU A 53 -7.85 3.91 10.00
N GLU A 54 -8.33 4.07 8.77
CA GLU A 54 -8.34 5.32 8.02
C GLU A 54 -9.39 6.29 8.58
N ASP A 55 -9.28 7.59 8.27
CA ASP A 55 -10.21 8.59 8.84
C ASP A 55 -11.66 8.37 8.38
N ASN A 56 -11.84 7.74 7.21
CA ASN A 56 -13.14 7.35 6.67
C ASN A 56 -13.70 6.04 7.26
N LYS A 57 -13.02 5.44 8.27
CA LYS A 57 -13.34 4.15 8.91
C LYS A 57 -13.02 2.90 8.11
N ASP A 58 -12.35 3.01 6.97
CA ASP A 58 -11.81 1.83 6.29
C ASP A 58 -10.67 1.22 7.12
N ILE A 59 -10.62 -0.11 7.14
CA ILE A 59 -9.62 -0.87 7.88
C ILE A 59 -8.69 -1.56 6.88
N SER A 60 -7.40 -1.28 6.99
CA SER A 60 -6.33 -2.01 6.30
C SER A 60 -5.50 -2.75 7.32
N GLY A 61 -5.08 -3.98 7.02
CA GLY A 61 -4.26 -4.74 7.95
C GLY A 61 -3.35 -5.74 7.28
N ILE A 62 -2.31 -6.13 8.02
CA ILE A 62 -1.34 -7.13 7.61
C ILE A 62 -1.03 -8.07 8.76
N MET A 63 -1.00 -9.36 8.45
CA MET A 63 -0.47 -10.39 9.34
C MET A 63 1.02 -10.60 8.99
N ARG A 64 1.88 -10.59 10.01
CA ARG A 64 3.32 -10.79 9.89
C ARG A 64 3.79 -11.89 10.81
N HIS A 65 4.79 -12.65 10.36
CA HIS A 65 5.47 -13.63 11.20
C HIS A 65 6.74 -12.98 11.76
N LEU A 66 6.92 -13.10 13.08
CA LEU A 66 7.94 -12.38 13.83
C LEU A 66 8.84 -13.37 14.58
N ILE A 67 10.15 -13.16 14.51
CA ILE A 67 11.14 -13.90 15.31
C ILE A 67 11.75 -12.97 16.35
N ILE A 68 11.74 -13.41 17.61
CA ILE A 68 12.46 -12.76 18.71
C ILE A 68 13.96 -12.91 18.48
N LYS A 69 14.63 -11.79 18.20
CA LYS A 69 16.08 -11.71 18.01
C LYS A 69 16.79 -11.43 19.33
N GLU A 70 16.26 -10.50 20.12
CA GLU A 70 16.83 -10.11 21.40
C GLU A 70 15.71 -9.72 22.38
N SER A 71 15.89 -10.03 23.65
CA SER A 71 14.99 -9.59 24.73
C SER A 71 15.82 -9.17 25.94
N LEU A 72 15.84 -7.87 26.24
CA LEU A 72 16.55 -7.27 27.37
C LEU A 72 15.58 -6.43 28.22
N GLY A 73 15.19 -6.96 29.37
CA GLY A 73 14.25 -6.28 30.27
C GLY A 73 12.90 -6.02 29.61
N LYS A 74 12.56 -4.74 29.37
CA LYS A 74 11.33 -4.31 28.69
C LYS A 74 11.49 -4.10 27.18
N ARG A 75 12.71 -4.28 26.64
CA ARG A 75 13.02 -4.10 25.23
C ARG A 75 13.05 -5.45 24.55
N ILE A 76 12.25 -5.61 23.49
CA ILE A 76 12.21 -6.82 22.67
C ILE A 76 12.41 -6.42 21.22
N GLU A 77 13.38 -7.05 20.58
CA GLU A 77 13.69 -6.89 19.17
C GLU A 77 13.13 -8.09 18.40
N LEU A 78 12.25 -7.81 17.44
CA LEU A 78 11.58 -8.78 16.58
C LEU A 78 11.98 -8.54 15.13
N ASN A 79 12.22 -9.60 14.37
CA ASN A 79 12.42 -9.52 12.93
C ASN A 79 11.22 -10.09 12.18
N TYR A 80 10.78 -9.42 11.12
CA TYR A 80 9.86 -9.98 10.14
C TYR A 80 10.53 -11.13 9.41
N THR A 81 9.81 -12.24 9.23
CA THR A 81 10.28 -13.36 8.40
C THR A 81 9.75 -13.32 6.98
N ASP A 82 8.80 -12.43 6.71
CA ASP A 82 8.14 -12.25 5.43
C ASP A 82 8.57 -10.93 4.77
N ASN A 83 8.88 -11.02 3.47
CA ASN A 83 9.39 -9.89 2.72
C ASN A 83 8.25 -9.14 2.01
N ILE A 84 8.15 -7.84 2.23
CA ILE A 84 7.36 -6.93 1.39
C ILE A 84 8.33 -5.92 0.81
N SER A 85 8.30 -5.78 -0.52
CA SER A 85 9.18 -4.87 -1.25
C SER A 85 9.09 -3.45 -0.72
N ASN A 86 10.25 -2.87 -0.42
CA ASN A 86 10.38 -1.49 0.03
C ASN A 86 9.88 -0.48 -1.02
N GLY A 87 9.88 -0.85 -2.29
CA GLY A 87 9.37 0.01 -3.38
C GLY A 87 7.91 0.41 -3.21
N VAL A 88 7.12 -0.34 -2.43
CA VAL A 88 5.73 0.03 -2.10
C VAL A 88 5.67 1.18 -1.09
N ARG A 89 6.63 1.27 -0.16
CA ARG A 89 6.68 2.37 0.84
C ARG A 89 7.05 3.71 0.20
N GLU A 90 7.83 3.68 -0.88
CA GLU A 90 8.18 4.87 -1.66
C GLU A 90 6.98 5.54 -2.34
N ILE A 91 5.82 4.88 -2.42
CA ILE A 91 4.59 5.46 -2.95
C ILE A 91 4.01 6.48 -1.96
N TYR A 92 4.39 6.45 -0.68
CA TYR A 92 3.84 7.35 0.33
C TYR A 92 4.20 8.82 0.04
N GLY A 93 3.20 9.70 0.16
CA GLY A 93 3.35 11.15 -0.02
C GLY A 93 2.09 11.91 0.41
N ASP A 94 2.10 13.23 0.23
CA ASP A 94 0.99 14.14 0.57
C ASP A 94 -0.36 13.70 -0.05
N PHE A 95 -0.32 13.16 -1.27
CA PHE A 95 -1.48 12.63 -1.96
C PHE A 95 -2.08 11.39 -1.27
N VAL A 96 -1.27 10.53 -0.62
CA VAL A 96 -1.76 9.35 0.10
C VAL A 96 -2.54 9.77 1.34
N GLU A 97 -2.05 10.76 2.09
CA GLU A 97 -2.73 11.28 3.27
C GLU A 97 -4.11 11.86 2.92
N LEU A 98 -4.18 12.63 1.83
CA LEU A 98 -5.44 13.20 1.35
C LEU A 98 -6.41 12.14 0.85
N VAL A 99 -5.93 11.18 0.04
CA VAL A 99 -6.77 10.08 -0.44
C VAL A 99 -7.29 9.24 0.72
N SER A 100 -6.42 8.85 1.65
CA SER A 100 -6.82 8.06 2.83
C SER A 100 -7.84 8.80 3.70
N LYS A 101 -7.63 10.11 3.90
CA LYS A 101 -8.53 10.92 4.73
C LYS A 101 -9.94 11.06 4.15
N TYR A 102 -10.04 11.35 2.86
CA TYR A 102 -11.31 11.76 2.24
C TYR A 102 -12.01 10.66 1.45
N ILE A 103 -11.28 9.62 1.05
CA ILE A 103 -11.78 8.57 0.16
C ILE A 103 -11.53 7.19 0.76
N GLY A 104 -10.36 6.93 1.34
CA GLY A 104 -9.93 5.60 1.76
C GLY A 104 -9.01 4.98 0.72
N LEU A 105 -7.75 4.80 1.11
CA LEU A 105 -6.69 4.26 0.27
C LEU A 105 -6.99 2.80 -0.10
N ARG A 106 -7.48 2.00 0.85
CA ARG A 106 -7.88 0.61 0.59
C ARG A 106 -8.95 0.51 -0.48
N ARG A 107 -9.98 1.36 -0.38
CA ARG A 107 -11.07 1.42 -1.34
C ARG A 107 -10.57 1.76 -2.73
N VAL A 108 -9.71 2.76 -2.85
CA VAL A 108 -9.08 3.15 -4.12
C VAL A 108 -8.24 2.01 -4.70
N ILE A 109 -7.36 1.37 -3.91
CA ILE A 109 -6.54 0.26 -4.39
C ILE A 109 -7.41 -0.91 -4.85
N SER A 110 -8.40 -1.31 -4.05
CA SER A 110 -9.29 -2.42 -4.37
C SER A 110 -10.04 -2.18 -5.67
N SER A 111 -10.70 -1.02 -5.78
CA SER A 111 -11.48 -0.68 -6.96
C SER A 111 -10.61 -0.44 -8.19
N PHE A 112 -9.41 0.12 -8.03
CA PHE A 112 -8.47 0.27 -9.13
C PHE A 112 -7.95 -1.09 -9.64
N ASN A 113 -7.71 -2.06 -8.76
CA ASN A 113 -7.35 -3.40 -9.18
C ASN A 113 -8.47 -4.08 -9.98
N ASP A 114 -9.74 -3.84 -9.63
CA ASP A 114 -10.87 -4.32 -10.43
C ASP A 114 -10.89 -3.67 -11.82
N LEU A 115 -10.68 -2.35 -11.89
CA LEU A 115 -10.58 -1.60 -13.16
C LEU A 115 -9.45 -2.15 -14.05
N ILE A 116 -8.28 -2.47 -13.49
CA ILE A 116 -7.14 -3.01 -14.26
C ILE A 116 -7.47 -4.34 -14.95
N LEU A 117 -8.42 -5.10 -14.42
CA LEU A 117 -8.83 -6.39 -14.99
C LEU A 117 -9.84 -6.23 -16.13
N GLU A 118 -10.35 -5.02 -16.40
CA GLU A 118 -11.29 -4.76 -17.49
C GLU A 118 -10.60 -4.59 -18.85
N ASP A 119 -11.26 -5.03 -19.92
CA ASP A 119 -10.74 -4.96 -21.29
C ASP A 119 -10.61 -3.52 -21.83
N GLU A 120 -11.36 -2.55 -21.27
CA GLU A 120 -11.43 -1.16 -21.74
C GLU A 120 -11.08 -0.10 -20.67
N ILE A 121 -10.00 -0.31 -19.90
CA ILE A 121 -9.50 0.63 -18.88
C ILE A 121 -9.53 2.09 -19.34
N ASN A 122 -9.06 2.38 -20.56
CA ASN A 122 -8.94 3.77 -21.03
C ASN A 122 -10.29 4.48 -21.15
N ASN A 123 -11.33 3.74 -21.53
CA ASN A 123 -12.69 4.28 -21.63
C ASN A 123 -13.33 4.39 -20.25
N ASN A 124 -13.03 3.43 -19.38
CA ASN A 124 -13.67 3.32 -18.07
C ASN A 124 -12.98 4.13 -16.97
N PHE A 125 -11.73 4.57 -17.16
CA PHE A 125 -10.96 5.28 -16.15
C PHE A 125 -11.62 6.59 -15.71
N SER A 126 -12.14 7.39 -16.65
CA SER A 126 -12.80 8.66 -16.31
C SER A 126 -14.06 8.43 -15.48
N PHE A 127 -14.90 7.46 -15.88
CA PHE A 127 -16.11 7.10 -15.15
C PHE A 127 -15.79 6.53 -13.77
N TRP A 128 -14.77 5.67 -13.69
CA TRP A 128 -14.26 5.13 -12.43
C TRP A 128 -13.80 6.26 -11.49
N LEU A 129 -13.02 7.22 -12.01
CA LEU A 129 -12.50 8.32 -11.21
C LEU A 129 -13.63 9.21 -10.67
N GLU A 130 -14.63 9.50 -11.51
CA GLU A 130 -15.84 10.21 -11.10
C GLU A 130 -16.59 9.47 -9.99
N ASP A 131 -16.73 8.14 -10.11
CA ASP A 131 -17.38 7.31 -9.09
C ASP A 131 -16.61 7.30 -7.76
N ILE A 132 -15.27 7.21 -7.82
CA ILE A 132 -14.39 7.23 -6.63
C ILE A 132 -14.54 8.50 -5.82
N VAL A 133 -14.71 9.66 -6.49
CA VAL A 133 -14.79 10.97 -5.81
C VAL A 133 -16.21 11.47 -5.64
N LYS A 134 -17.25 10.70 -6.02
CA LYS A 134 -18.65 11.16 -6.01
C LYS A 134 -19.13 11.62 -4.64
N ASP A 135 -18.71 10.95 -3.58
CA ASP A 135 -19.15 11.22 -2.20
C ASP A 135 -18.32 12.31 -1.51
N VAL A 136 -17.28 12.82 -2.18
CA VAL A 136 -16.46 13.93 -1.68
C VAL A 136 -17.25 15.24 -1.86
N ALA A 137 -17.09 16.17 -0.92
CA ALA A 137 -17.56 17.55 -1.07
C ALA A 137 -17.04 18.21 -2.35
N MET A 138 -17.90 18.94 -3.07
CA MET A 138 -17.60 19.47 -4.41
C MET A 138 -16.34 20.34 -4.47
N ASP A 139 -16.07 21.12 -3.42
CA ASP A 139 -14.90 21.99 -3.28
C ASP A 139 -13.56 21.21 -3.28
N LYS A 140 -13.60 19.90 -3.02
CA LYS A 140 -12.41 19.03 -2.93
C LYS A 140 -12.37 17.95 -4.02
N ARG A 141 -13.42 17.79 -4.82
CA ARG A 141 -13.51 16.71 -5.82
C ARG A 141 -12.39 16.77 -6.83
N GLU A 142 -12.15 17.92 -7.43
CA GLU A 142 -11.14 18.08 -8.49
C GLU A 142 -9.72 17.81 -7.97
N ILE A 143 -9.35 18.44 -6.86
CA ILE A 143 -8.03 18.22 -6.25
C ILE A 143 -7.85 16.75 -5.85
N LEU A 144 -8.87 16.10 -5.28
CA LEU A 144 -8.78 14.70 -4.91
C LEU A 144 -8.74 13.77 -6.12
N ALA A 145 -9.47 14.06 -7.19
CA ALA A 145 -9.37 13.31 -8.43
C ALA A 145 -7.92 13.32 -8.95
N GLN A 146 -7.27 14.49 -8.97
CA GLN A 146 -5.85 14.61 -9.33
C GLN A 146 -4.94 13.79 -8.39
N ARG A 147 -5.21 13.78 -7.08
CA ARG A 147 -4.43 13.00 -6.10
C ARG A 147 -4.63 11.50 -6.27
N VAL A 148 -5.85 11.04 -6.53
CA VAL A 148 -6.18 9.65 -6.85
C VAL A 148 -5.44 9.24 -8.13
N THR A 149 -5.54 10.01 -9.21
CA THR A 149 -4.82 9.73 -10.47
C THR A 149 -3.31 9.62 -10.25
N LYS A 150 -2.72 10.56 -9.50
CA LYS A 150 -1.28 10.50 -9.17
C LYS A 150 -0.95 9.24 -8.37
N PHE A 151 -1.76 8.91 -7.36
CA PHE A 151 -1.56 7.71 -6.55
C PHE A 151 -1.60 6.43 -7.39
N VAL A 152 -2.65 6.23 -8.19
CA VAL A 152 -2.83 4.99 -8.96
C VAL A 152 -1.79 4.82 -10.05
N ASN A 153 -1.32 5.92 -10.66
CA ASN A 153 -0.20 5.88 -11.60
C ASN A 153 1.10 5.45 -10.93
N LEU A 154 1.42 6.01 -9.75
CA LEU A 154 2.60 5.60 -8.99
C LEU A 154 2.50 4.17 -8.47
N TYR A 155 1.30 3.75 -8.05
CA TYR A 155 1.02 2.37 -7.68
C TYR A 155 1.22 1.42 -8.86
N LEU A 156 0.70 1.77 -10.04
CA LEU A 156 0.86 0.99 -11.26
C LEU A 156 2.33 0.87 -11.64
N ILE A 157 3.07 1.98 -11.62
CA ILE A 157 4.51 1.98 -11.84
C ILE A 157 5.19 1.10 -10.79
N LYS A 158 5.14 1.43 -9.50
CA LYS A 158 5.98 0.77 -8.48
C LYS A 158 5.63 -0.69 -8.22
N VAL A 159 4.36 -1.06 -8.25
CA VAL A 159 3.91 -2.44 -7.94
C VAL A 159 3.93 -3.31 -9.18
N TYR A 160 3.48 -2.82 -10.33
CA TYR A 160 3.44 -3.61 -11.56
C TYR A 160 4.75 -3.53 -12.37
N GLU A 161 5.62 -2.52 -12.22
CA GLU A 161 6.97 -2.52 -12.82
C GLU A 161 7.80 -3.73 -12.35
N GLY A 162 7.64 -4.13 -11.08
CA GLY A 162 8.26 -5.35 -10.53
C GLY A 162 7.85 -6.61 -11.29
N ILE A 163 6.63 -6.65 -11.82
CA ILE A 163 6.07 -7.74 -12.62
C ILE A 163 6.46 -7.61 -14.11
N TYR A 164 6.65 -6.37 -14.60
CA TYR A 164 6.81 -6.04 -16.03
C TYR A 164 8.21 -5.55 -16.45
N LYS A 165 9.30 -5.79 -15.69
CA LYS A 165 10.67 -5.48 -16.15
C LYS A 165 11.00 -5.99 -17.57
N ARG A 166 10.32 -7.06 -18.02
CA ARG A 166 10.39 -7.58 -19.39
C ARG A 166 9.82 -6.63 -20.46
N ASN A 167 8.79 -5.84 -20.12
CA ASN A 167 8.15 -4.89 -21.03
C ASN A 167 8.93 -3.59 -21.20
N ILE A 168 9.69 -3.14 -20.18
CA ILE A 168 10.54 -1.95 -20.31
C ILE A 168 11.55 -2.09 -21.45
N HIS A 169 12.13 -3.28 -21.63
CA HIS A 169 13.04 -3.53 -22.75
C HIS A 169 12.32 -3.42 -24.11
N LEU A 170 11.09 -3.90 -24.21
CA LEU A 170 10.27 -3.76 -25.43
C LEU A 170 9.87 -2.31 -25.68
N LEU A 171 9.46 -1.57 -24.65
CA LEU A 171 9.14 -0.14 -24.75
C LEU A 171 10.35 0.67 -25.27
N LYS A 172 11.56 0.41 -24.74
CA LYS A 172 12.79 1.04 -25.24
C LYS A 172 13.13 0.63 -26.66
N LYS A 173 12.90 -0.65 -27.03
CA LYS A 173 13.16 -1.14 -28.38
C LYS A 173 12.25 -0.48 -29.43
N TYR A 174 11.00 -0.17 -29.07
CA TYR A 174 9.98 0.38 -29.97
C TYR A 174 9.66 1.86 -29.69
N GLU A 175 10.52 2.59 -28.98
CA GLU A 175 10.26 3.96 -28.53
C GLU A 175 9.93 4.90 -29.70
N SER A 176 10.67 4.78 -30.81
CA SER A 176 10.48 5.57 -32.02
C SER A 176 9.12 5.27 -32.68
N GLU A 177 8.75 3.99 -32.78
CA GLU A 177 7.49 3.54 -33.37
C GLU A 177 6.29 3.94 -32.51
N ILE A 178 6.40 3.82 -31.18
CA ILE A 178 5.38 4.29 -30.23
C ILE A 178 5.20 5.80 -30.37
N THR A 179 6.31 6.55 -30.37
CA THR A 179 6.29 8.02 -30.51
C THR A 179 5.68 8.44 -31.85
N PHE A 180 6.09 7.79 -32.94
CA PHE A 180 5.51 8.02 -34.27
C PHE A 180 4.00 7.77 -34.25
N LYS A 181 3.52 6.67 -33.66
CA LYS A 181 2.09 6.36 -33.56
C LYS A 181 1.29 7.39 -32.74
N ILE A 182 1.86 7.88 -31.65
CA ILE A 182 1.24 8.95 -30.85
C ILE A 182 1.14 10.23 -31.69
N LEU A 183 2.21 10.63 -32.36
CA LEU A 183 2.25 11.85 -33.17
C LEU A 183 1.41 11.75 -34.45
N GLU A 184 1.32 10.57 -35.06
CA GLU A 184 0.47 10.25 -36.22
C GLU A 184 -1.01 10.56 -35.92
N THR A 185 -1.45 10.39 -34.68
CA THR A 185 -2.81 10.73 -34.23
C THR A 185 -3.15 12.21 -34.51
N SER A 186 -2.20 13.13 -34.32
CA SER A 186 -2.39 14.56 -34.61
C SER A 186 -2.51 14.87 -36.10
N MET A 187 -2.02 13.98 -36.98
CA MET A 187 -2.19 14.10 -38.43
C MET A 187 -3.54 13.52 -38.87
N LEU A 188 -3.97 12.40 -38.28
CA LEU A 188 -5.26 11.78 -38.56
C LEU A 188 -6.45 12.67 -38.17
N GLN A 189 -6.34 13.41 -37.06
CA GLN A 189 -7.36 14.38 -36.62
C GLN A 189 -7.49 15.62 -37.52
N LYS A 190 -6.52 15.88 -38.42
CA LYS A 190 -6.59 17.01 -39.37
C LYS A 190 -7.28 16.65 -40.70
N ILE A 191 -7.53 15.36 -40.92
CA ILE A 191 -8.11 14.82 -42.15
C ILE A 191 -9.64 14.65 -42.01
N TYR A 192 -10.17 14.71 -40.79
CA TYR A 192 -11.59 14.80 -40.45
C TYR A 192 -11.93 16.19 -39.94
#